data_AF-A0AAN0J5Y0-F1
#
_entry.id   AF-A0AAN0J5Y0-F1
#
_cell.length_a   1.000
_cell.length_b   1.000
_cell.length_c   1.000
_cell.angle_alpha   90.00
_cell.angle_beta   90.00
_cell.angle_gamma   90.00
#
_symmetry.space_group_name_H-M   'P 1'
#
loop_
_entity.id
_entity.type
_entity.pdbx_description
1 polymer ?
#
loop_
_entity_poly.entity_id
_entity_poly.type
_entity_poly.pdbx_seq_one_letter_code
_entity_poly.pdbx_strand_id
1 'polypeptide(L)'
;MAASRRSGSRFETDFKDHLDVRGLTFEDLKGHQCPDSVLLKLSKGLDNWDIVGLYLEITLPEIKAIKVDNDSEESRRFALLNKWKQKNGDNATYYNLVFGLLDAERIDIADQALDYLKENIIEIRRQQKTAWQEEEERQREERRQQEIQLEYEMKEKGTVKVESQASEAEAKQVTEEAKQVIEEAKQVTEEAYKKQWDEYYMRIACLAALKSKISTPVGACIVDNKSRIVGFGYNSIPLVEGEDSDEAHKKNKKGNEFIGAAVNAIIYKTRELDGCTIYLTSYPDEKSAHAILVARIKEVVYCMYTRKEGREKELDMEKIGKIFKANNIETREMTMSNEEGVAKILHNRIKESKALEQVERPEQLDASSGPHGTITWEEFFMGIAILSTRTPRPHDRNPKLAVGACIVSPSNQVRAIGYSGYPKDMIHDDISQEGDQKGYIIHAEYKAIIELSSSDLVKNCKLYVTSHPCHECAKLIVECGISKVVYAKDKGDKPPKFTLENLITKKCDLTEGEFYNKL
;
A
#
# COMPACT_ATOMS: atom_id res chain seq x y z
N MET A 1 -16.37 -5.35 -61.73
CA MET A 1 -16.05 -6.47 -60.83
C MET A 1 -16.50 -6.06 -59.45
N ALA A 2 -17.45 -6.78 -58.85
CA ALA A 2 -17.87 -6.52 -57.48
C ALA A 2 -16.75 -7.03 -56.54
N ALA A 3 -15.86 -6.13 -56.11
CA ALA A 3 -14.92 -6.44 -55.04
C ALA A 3 -15.75 -6.73 -53.78
N SER A 4 -15.52 -7.90 -53.18
CA SER A 4 -16.19 -8.34 -51.95
C SER A 4 -15.86 -7.34 -50.83
N ARG A 5 -16.78 -6.42 -50.51
CA ARG A 5 -16.65 -5.53 -49.34
C ARG A 5 -16.42 -6.38 -48.09
N ARG A 6 -15.44 -6.02 -47.24
CA ARG A 6 -15.23 -6.71 -45.96
C ARG A 6 -16.48 -6.53 -45.09
N SER A 7 -16.92 -7.56 -44.38
CA SER A 7 -17.98 -7.38 -43.36
C SER A 7 -17.37 -6.66 -42.15
N GLY A 8 -18.09 -5.67 -41.58
CA GLY A 8 -17.59 -4.87 -40.45
C GLY A 8 -17.13 -5.72 -39.25
N SER A 9 -17.79 -6.85 -38.97
CA SER A 9 -17.39 -7.75 -37.88
C SER A 9 -16.07 -8.51 -38.14
N ARG A 10 -15.78 -8.83 -39.40
CA ARG A 10 -14.54 -9.53 -39.78
C ARG A 10 -13.37 -8.55 -39.85
N PHE A 11 -13.64 -7.33 -40.29
CA PHE A 11 -12.71 -6.21 -40.26
C PHE A 11 -12.21 -5.91 -38.84
N GLU A 12 -13.12 -5.78 -37.87
CA GLU A 12 -12.73 -5.46 -36.49
C GLU A 12 -11.90 -6.58 -35.82
N THR A 13 -12.11 -7.84 -36.23
CA THR A 13 -11.37 -8.99 -35.68
C THR A 13 -9.96 -9.10 -36.30
N ASP A 14 -9.85 -8.96 -37.62
CA ASP A 14 -8.58 -9.15 -38.34
C ASP A 14 -7.64 -7.93 -38.20
N PHE A 15 -8.19 -6.74 -37.94
CA PHE A 15 -7.42 -5.49 -37.88
C PHE A 15 -7.07 -5.04 -36.45
N LYS A 16 -7.52 -5.79 -35.43
CA LYS A 16 -7.30 -5.48 -34.02
C LYS A 16 -5.81 -5.44 -33.65
N ASP A 17 -5.05 -6.46 -34.04
CA ASP A 17 -3.62 -6.56 -33.73
C ASP A 17 -2.83 -5.36 -34.29
N HIS A 18 -3.28 -4.81 -35.42
CA HIS A 18 -2.66 -3.67 -36.08
C HIS A 18 -2.88 -2.34 -35.32
N LEU A 19 -4.02 -2.21 -34.64
CA LEU A 19 -4.34 -1.09 -33.75
C LEU A 19 -3.63 -1.22 -32.40
N ASP A 20 -3.57 -2.43 -31.84
CA ASP A 20 -2.93 -2.73 -30.56
C ASP A 20 -1.43 -2.36 -30.59
N VAL A 21 -0.72 -2.67 -31.70
CA VAL A 21 0.69 -2.26 -31.90
C VAL A 21 0.86 -0.74 -31.86
N ARG A 22 -0.15 0.03 -32.30
CA ARG A 22 -0.11 1.50 -32.29
C ARG A 22 -0.62 2.10 -30.99
N GLY A 23 -1.22 1.29 -30.11
CA GLY A 23 -1.85 1.74 -28.87
C GLY A 23 -3.16 2.49 -29.11
N LEU A 24 -3.88 2.13 -30.19
CA LEU A 24 -5.17 2.71 -30.56
C LEU A 24 -6.30 1.69 -30.37
N THR A 25 -7.51 2.17 -30.14
CA THR A 25 -8.72 1.34 -30.05
C THR A 25 -9.70 1.67 -31.17
N PHE A 26 -10.65 0.77 -31.46
CA PHE A 26 -11.73 1.08 -32.40
C PHE A 26 -12.62 2.24 -31.93
N GLU A 27 -12.71 2.47 -30.62
CA GLU A 27 -13.41 3.64 -30.06
C GLU A 27 -12.67 4.94 -30.42
N ASP A 28 -11.33 4.95 -30.40
CA ASP A 28 -10.55 6.09 -30.84
C ASP A 28 -10.81 6.41 -32.32
N LEU A 29 -10.89 5.40 -33.18
CA LEU A 29 -11.15 5.58 -34.61
C LEU A 29 -12.58 6.05 -34.89
N LYS A 30 -13.56 5.58 -34.13
CA LYS A 30 -14.98 5.95 -34.28
C LYS A 30 -15.29 7.31 -33.64
N GLY A 31 -14.58 7.67 -32.58
CA GLY A 31 -14.81 8.89 -31.80
C GLY A 31 -14.17 10.16 -32.37
N HIS A 32 -13.22 10.04 -33.31
CA HIS A 32 -12.51 11.19 -33.87
C HIS A 32 -12.80 11.39 -35.36
N GLN A 33 -13.16 12.62 -35.72
CA GLN A 33 -13.32 13.05 -37.11
C GLN A 33 -11.96 13.35 -37.76
N CYS A 34 -11.85 13.12 -39.06
CA CYS A 34 -10.65 13.46 -39.82
C CYS A 34 -10.58 14.99 -40.06
N PRO A 35 -9.58 15.70 -39.50
CA PRO A 35 -9.43 17.13 -39.73
C PRO A 35 -8.92 17.42 -41.15
N ASP A 36 -9.22 18.60 -41.69
CA ASP A 36 -8.87 18.96 -43.07
C ASP A 36 -7.36 18.97 -43.30
N SER A 37 -6.59 19.30 -42.24
CA SER A 37 -5.14 19.25 -42.24
C SER A 37 -4.59 17.83 -42.46
N VAL A 38 -5.27 16.81 -41.94
CA VAL A 38 -4.91 15.39 -42.14
C VAL A 38 -5.34 14.94 -43.53
N LEU A 39 -6.55 15.30 -43.98
CA LEU A 39 -6.98 14.98 -45.35
C LEU A 39 -6.05 15.58 -46.42
N LEU A 40 -5.53 16.79 -46.20
CA LEU A 40 -4.55 17.41 -47.07
C LEU A 40 -3.19 16.70 -47.07
N LYS A 41 -2.77 16.12 -45.94
CA LYS A 41 -1.55 15.31 -45.89
C LYS A 41 -1.74 13.98 -46.61
N LEU A 42 -2.87 13.31 -46.38
CA LEU A 42 -3.20 12.02 -46.99
C LEU A 42 -3.40 12.14 -48.51
N SER A 43 -3.96 13.26 -48.99
CA SER A 43 -4.19 13.48 -50.43
C SER A 43 -2.90 13.45 -51.25
N LYS A 44 -1.74 13.82 -50.67
CA LYS A 44 -0.45 13.83 -51.37
C LYS A 44 -0.04 12.44 -51.86
N GLY A 45 -0.34 11.39 -51.11
CA GLY A 45 -0.04 10.01 -51.46
C GLY A 45 -1.14 9.30 -52.28
N LEU A 46 -2.25 9.96 -52.59
CA LEU A 46 -3.45 9.30 -53.11
C LEU A 46 -3.46 9.22 -54.66
N ASP A 47 -2.60 8.40 -55.25
CA ASP A 47 -2.47 8.33 -56.73
C ASP A 47 -3.70 7.73 -57.46
N ASN A 48 -4.43 6.79 -56.83
CA ASN A 48 -5.64 6.16 -57.38
C ASN A 48 -6.94 6.73 -56.77
N TRP A 49 -7.01 8.06 -56.67
CA TRP A 49 -8.07 8.74 -55.93
C TRP A 49 -9.48 8.47 -56.49
N ASP A 50 -9.64 8.28 -57.79
CA ASP A 50 -10.95 8.00 -58.39
C ASP A 50 -11.47 6.60 -58.03
N ILE A 51 -10.60 5.60 -57.97
CA ILE A 51 -10.93 4.25 -57.48
C ILE A 51 -11.24 4.30 -55.99
N VAL A 52 -10.39 4.95 -55.19
CA VAL A 52 -10.60 5.12 -53.74
C VAL A 52 -11.91 5.85 -53.46
N GLY A 53 -12.27 6.83 -54.28
CA GLY A 53 -13.53 7.56 -54.21
C GLY A 53 -14.75 6.66 -54.26
N LEU A 54 -14.73 5.61 -55.09
CA LEU A 54 -15.83 4.65 -55.18
C LEU A 54 -15.98 3.81 -53.90
N TYR A 55 -14.86 3.44 -53.26
CA TYR A 55 -14.87 2.73 -51.97
C TYR A 55 -15.26 3.63 -50.80
N LEU A 56 -14.99 4.93 -50.91
CA LEU A 56 -15.48 5.98 -50.01
C LEU A 56 -16.91 6.44 -50.35
N GLU A 57 -17.63 5.69 -51.18
CA GLU A 57 -19.03 5.92 -51.54
C GLU A 57 -19.31 7.24 -52.27
N ILE A 58 -18.31 7.81 -52.95
CA ILE A 58 -18.48 8.89 -53.91
C ILE A 58 -18.96 8.31 -55.24
N THR A 59 -20.00 8.90 -55.81
CA THR A 59 -20.61 8.38 -57.03
C THR A 59 -19.80 8.74 -58.27
N LEU A 60 -19.92 7.94 -59.34
CA LEU A 60 -19.24 8.22 -60.62
C LEU A 60 -19.53 9.61 -61.20
N PRO A 61 -20.77 10.14 -61.15
CA PRO A 61 -21.05 11.52 -61.58
C PRO A 61 -20.27 12.56 -60.75
N GLU A 62 -20.16 12.37 -59.43
CA GLU A 62 -19.41 13.28 -58.55
C GLU A 62 -17.91 13.24 -58.83
N ILE A 63 -17.35 12.06 -59.09
CA ILE A 63 -15.94 11.90 -59.49
C ILE A 63 -15.69 12.60 -60.83
N LYS A 64 -16.61 12.47 -61.79
CA LYS A 64 -16.50 13.16 -63.09
C LYS A 64 -16.55 14.68 -62.93
N ALA A 65 -17.42 15.20 -62.07
CA ALA A 65 -17.46 16.63 -61.75
C ALA A 65 -16.12 17.10 -61.16
N ILE A 66 -15.57 16.37 -60.19
CA ILE A 66 -14.25 16.70 -59.59
C ILE A 66 -13.13 16.73 -60.65
N LYS A 67 -13.16 15.82 -61.64
CA LYS A 67 -12.18 15.80 -62.76
C LYS A 67 -12.28 17.05 -63.65
N VAL A 68 -13.48 17.58 -63.84
CA VAL A 68 -13.73 18.76 -64.68
C VAL A 68 -13.47 20.06 -63.92
N ASP A 69 -13.83 20.11 -62.64
CA ASP A 69 -13.78 21.33 -61.81
C ASP A 69 -12.38 21.64 -61.25
N ASN A 70 -11.40 20.75 -61.45
CA ASN A 70 -10.04 20.89 -60.90
C ASN A 70 -8.96 20.61 -61.97
N ASP A 71 -8.04 21.56 -62.12
CA ASP A 71 -7.02 21.56 -63.18
C ASP A 71 -5.80 20.66 -62.88
N SER A 72 -5.52 20.36 -61.60
CA SER A 72 -4.37 19.56 -61.18
C SER A 72 -4.77 18.26 -60.48
N GLU A 73 -3.93 17.22 -60.60
CA GLU A 73 -4.12 15.95 -59.87
C GLU A 73 -4.09 16.14 -58.35
N GLU A 74 -3.24 17.04 -57.84
CA GLU A 74 -3.18 17.35 -56.41
C GLU A 74 -4.49 17.96 -55.90
N SER A 75 -5.06 18.90 -56.66
CA SER A 75 -6.35 19.52 -56.35
C SER A 75 -7.49 18.50 -56.39
N ARG A 76 -7.47 17.56 -57.34
CA ARG A 76 -8.48 16.49 -57.47
C ARG A 76 -8.48 15.54 -56.27
N ARG A 77 -7.30 15.12 -55.81
CA ARG A 77 -7.14 14.21 -54.65
C ARG A 77 -7.72 14.83 -53.38
N PHE A 78 -7.41 16.10 -53.12
CA PHE A 78 -7.94 16.81 -51.96
C PHE A 78 -9.43 17.10 -52.09
N ALA A 79 -9.90 17.52 -53.28
CA ALA A 79 -11.31 17.76 -53.55
C ALA A 79 -12.17 16.50 -53.32
N LEU A 80 -11.66 15.32 -53.66
CA LEU A 80 -12.33 14.05 -53.36
C LEU A 80 -12.50 13.82 -51.85
N LEU A 81 -11.41 13.91 -51.07
CA LEU A 81 -11.47 13.68 -49.62
C LEU A 81 -12.35 14.72 -48.92
N ASN A 82 -12.34 15.97 -49.39
CA ASN A 82 -13.26 17.00 -48.90
C ASN A 82 -14.72 16.67 -49.26
N LYS A 83 -14.98 16.19 -50.47
CA LYS A 83 -16.33 15.79 -50.88
C LYS A 83 -16.83 14.62 -50.02
N TRP A 84 -15.96 13.66 -49.70
CA TRP A 84 -16.25 12.57 -48.76
C TRP A 84 -16.59 13.09 -47.36
N LYS A 85 -15.78 14.02 -46.83
CA LYS A 85 -16.03 14.62 -45.52
C LYS A 85 -17.35 15.39 -45.50
N GLN A 86 -17.64 16.19 -46.53
CA GLN A 86 -18.90 16.94 -46.65
C GLN A 86 -20.12 16.01 -46.71
N LYS A 87 -19.99 14.87 -47.40
CA LYS A 87 -21.08 13.90 -47.55
C LYS A 87 -21.37 13.15 -46.25
N ASN A 88 -20.33 12.80 -45.51
CA ASN A 88 -20.45 11.98 -44.30
C ASN A 88 -20.64 12.79 -43.02
N GLY A 89 -20.37 14.09 -43.03
CA GLY A 89 -20.61 14.98 -41.89
C GLY A 89 -19.96 14.44 -40.63
N ASP A 90 -20.78 14.19 -39.60
CA ASP A 90 -20.30 13.67 -38.32
C ASP A 90 -19.70 12.26 -38.39
N ASN A 91 -20.07 11.50 -39.43
CA ASN A 91 -19.54 10.17 -39.71
C ASN A 91 -18.24 10.19 -40.53
N ALA A 92 -17.63 11.36 -40.79
CA ALA A 92 -16.31 11.46 -41.43
C ALA A 92 -15.17 11.10 -40.45
N THR A 93 -15.27 9.93 -39.82
CA THR A 93 -14.38 9.44 -38.79
C THR A 93 -13.17 8.72 -39.37
N TYR A 94 -12.10 8.61 -38.59
CA TYR A 94 -10.93 7.81 -38.98
C TYR A 94 -11.32 6.35 -39.27
N TYR A 95 -12.30 5.81 -38.55
CA TYR A 95 -12.85 4.48 -38.80
C TYR A 95 -13.34 4.34 -40.25
N ASN A 96 -14.23 5.21 -40.70
CA ASN A 96 -14.82 5.12 -42.03
C ASN A 96 -13.80 5.39 -43.15
N LEU A 97 -12.83 6.28 -42.90
CA LEU A 97 -11.74 6.54 -43.84
C LEU A 97 -10.81 5.33 -43.98
N VAL A 98 -10.31 4.80 -42.86
CA VAL A 98 -9.40 3.65 -42.83
C VAL A 98 -10.09 2.41 -43.41
N PHE A 99 -11.36 2.19 -43.08
CA PHE A 99 -12.15 1.10 -43.66
C PHE A 99 -12.23 1.19 -45.18
N GLY A 100 -12.59 2.37 -45.73
CA GLY A 100 -12.69 2.57 -47.18
C GLY A 100 -11.33 2.51 -47.90
N LEU A 101 -10.24 2.96 -47.26
CA LEU A 101 -8.88 2.85 -47.80
C LEU A 101 -8.40 1.40 -47.86
N LEU A 102 -8.70 0.60 -46.84
CA LEU A 102 -8.33 -0.82 -46.80
C LEU A 102 -9.13 -1.65 -47.79
N ASP A 103 -10.41 -1.34 -47.99
CA ASP A 103 -11.23 -1.94 -49.07
C ASP A 103 -10.73 -1.54 -50.47
N ALA A 104 -10.10 -0.36 -50.60
CA ALA A 104 -9.41 0.08 -51.81
C ALA A 104 -7.97 -0.44 -51.94
N GLU A 105 -7.53 -1.33 -51.04
CA GLU A 105 -6.16 -1.89 -50.96
C GLU A 105 -5.05 -0.83 -50.78
N ARG A 106 -5.39 0.35 -50.23
CA ARG A 106 -4.45 1.43 -49.88
C ARG A 106 -4.05 1.37 -48.41
N ILE A 107 -3.36 0.28 -48.06
CA ILE A 107 -2.85 0.02 -46.70
C ILE A 107 -1.86 1.11 -46.27
N ASP A 108 -1.03 1.59 -47.21
CA ASP A 108 -0.05 2.64 -46.98
C ASP A 108 -0.66 3.97 -46.48
N ILE A 109 -1.78 4.37 -47.05
CA ILE A 109 -2.49 5.60 -46.66
C ILE A 109 -3.33 5.36 -45.40
N ALA A 110 -3.88 4.15 -45.24
CA ALA A 110 -4.57 3.76 -44.02
C ALA A 110 -3.64 3.84 -42.80
N ASP A 111 -2.40 3.35 -42.93
CA ASP A 111 -1.39 3.41 -41.87
C ASP A 111 -1.01 4.85 -41.52
N GLN A 112 -0.81 5.71 -42.52
CA GLN A 112 -0.55 7.14 -42.30
C GLN A 112 -1.71 7.81 -41.56
N ALA A 113 -2.96 7.45 -41.88
CA ALA A 113 -4.13 8.00 -41.19
C ALA A 113 -4.15 7.60 -39.70
N LEU A 114 -3.76 6.35 -39.38
CA LEU A 114 -3.66 5.88 -37.99
C LEU A 114 -2.54 6.60 -37.22
N ASP A 115 -1.39 6.83 -37.85
CA ASP A 115 -0.28 7.53 -37.21
C ASP A 115 -0.65 8.99 -36.89
N TYR A 116 -1.34 9.68 -37.80
CA TYR A 116 -1.87 11.03 -37.52
C TYR A 116 -2.95 11.04 -36.44
N LEU A 117 -3.80 10.02 -36.36
CA LEU A 117 -4.77 9.89 -35.27
C LEU A 117 -4.07 9.78 -33.91
N LYS A 118 -3.02 8.95 -33.84
CA LYS A 118 -2.22 8.79 -32.62
C LYS A 118 -1.60 10.12 -32.16
N GLU A 119 -0.99 10.87 -33.08
CA GLU A 119 -0.44 12.19 -32.78
C GLU A 119 -1.52 13.15 -32.25
N ASN A 120 -2.68 13.18 -32.90
CA ASN A 120 -3.79 14.04 -32.47
C ASN A 120 -4.31 13.67 -31.07
N ILE A 121 -4.44 12.37 -30.75
CA ILE A 121 -4.89 11.91 -29.42
C ILE A 121 -3.88 12.30 -28.33
N ILE A 122 -2.58 12.20 -28.62
CA ILE A 122 -1.53 12.62 -27.69
C ILE A 122 -1.62 14.13 -27.43
N GLU A 123 -1.83 14.92 -28.47
CA GLU A 123 -1.97 16.38 -28.38
C GLU A 123 -3.21 16.77 -27.57
N ILE A 124 -4.37 16.14 -27.84
CA ILE A 124 -5.62 16.34 -27.10
C ILE A 124 -5.43 16.03 -25.60
N ARG A 125 -4.81 14.88 -25.27
CA ARG A 125 -4.54 14.51 -23.88
C ARG A 125 -3.60 15.50 -23.19
N ARG A 126 -2.61 16.03 -23.91
CA ARG A 126 -1.69 17.06 -23.39
C ARG A 126 -2.41 18.37 -23.10
N GLN A 127 -3.29 18.80 -24.00
CA GLN A 127 -4.11 20.01 -23.81
C GLN A 127 -5.08 19.86 -22.65
N GLN A 128 -5.78 18.72 -22.54
CA GLN A 128 -6.67 18.42 -21.41
C GLN A 128 -5.93 18.46 -20.07
N LYS A 129 -4.72 17.90 -20.02
CA LYS A 129 -3.88 17.94 -18.81
C LYS A 129 -3.49 19.37 -18.43
N THR A 130 -3.14 20.20 -19.43
CA THR A 130 -2.74 21.60 -19.20
C THR A 130 -3.94 22.42 -18.73
N ALA A 131 -5.10 22.27 -19.37
CA ALA A 131 -6.33 22.94 -18.98
C ALA A 131 -6.80 22.52 -17.56
N TRP A 132 -6.64 21.25 -17.19
CA TRP A 132 -6.92 20.79 -15.84
C TRP A 132 -6.00 21.43 -14.79
N GLN A 133 -4.71 21.58 -15.10
CA GLN A 133 -3.75 22.26 -14.23
C GLN A 133 -4.08 23.76 -14.05
N GLU A 134 -4.44 24.45 -15.14
CA GLU A 134 -4.85 25.86 -15.09
C GLU A 134 -6.16 26.06 -14.32
N GLU A 135 -7.11 25.14 -14.44
CA GLU A 135 -8.37 25.16 -13.69
C GLU A 135 -8.15 24.93 -12.19
N GLU A 136 -7.30 23.97 -11.81
CA GLU A 136 -6.91 23.76 -10.40
C GLU A 136 -6.26 25.01 -9.80
N GLU A 137 -5.36 25.66 -10.56
CA GLU A 137 -4.68 26.86 -10.11
C GLU A 137 -5.66 28.04 -9.94
N ARG A 138 -6.62 28.18 -10.87
CA ARG A 138 -7.69 29.17 -10.78
C ARG A 138 -8.57 28.94 -9.55
N GLN A 139 -9.03 27.71 -9.31
CA GLN A 139 -9.84 27.39 -8.14
C GLN A 139 -9.08 27.59 -6.82
N ARG A 140 -7.76 27.34 -6.81
CA ARG A 140 -6.92 27.63 -5.65
C ARG A 140 -6.83 29.12 -5.37
N GLU A 141 -6.67 29.94 -6.41
CA GLU A 141 -6.65 31.40 -6.26
C GLU A 141 -8.04 31.95 -5.87
N GLU A 142 -9.12 31.43 -6.43
CA GLU A 142 -10.49 31.80 -6.02
C GLU A 142 -10.77 31.49 -4.54
N ARG A 143 -10.36 30.30 -4.05
CA ARG A 143 -10.45 29.97 -2.62
C ARG A 143 -9.64 30.93 -1.75
N ARG A 144 -8.43 31.28 -2.19
CA ARG A 144 -7.58 32.26 -1.51
C ARG A 144 -8.23 33.65 -1.45
N GLN A 145 -8.86 34.09 -2.54
CA GLN A 145 -9.58 35.36 -2.58
C GLN A 145 -10.83 35.31 -1.69
N GLN A 146 -11.56 34.19 -1.65
CA GLN A 146 -12.69 34.00 -0.75
C GLN A 146 -12.27 34.01 0.72
N GLU A 147 -11.14 33.39 1.07
CA GLU A 147 -10.55 33.44 2.41
C GLU A 147 -10.15 34.87 2.80
N ILE A 148 -9.49 35.60 1.91
CA ILE A 148 -9.14 37.01 2.12
C ILE A 148 -10.40 37.86 2.27
N GLN A 149 -11.44 37.63 1.46
CA GLN A 149 -12.72 38.31 1.54
C GLN A 149 -13.44 38.00 2.86
N LEU A 150 -13.47 36.73 3.28
CA LEU A 150 -14.01 36.30 4.57
C LEU A 150 -13.24 36.94 5.73
N GLU A 151 -11.92 36.99 5.67
CA GLU A 151 -11.11 37.70 6.67
C GLU A 151 -11.44 39.21 6.70
N TYR A 152 -11.64 39.83 5.52
CA TYR A 152 -12.00 41.24 5.42
C TYR A 152 -13.41 41.50 5.97
N GLU A 153 -14.39 40.67 5.62
CA GLU A 153 -15.75 40.73 6.15
C GLU A 153 -15.81 40.42 7.64
N MET A 154 -14.98 39.51 8.16
CA MET A 154 -14.86 39.25 9.60
C MET A 154 -14.26 40.46 10.32
N LYS A 155 -13.30 41.16 9.70
CA LYS A 155 -12.76 42.42 10.23
C LYS A 155 -13.79 43.56 10.20
N GLU A 156 -14.60 43.65 9.13
CA GLU A 156 -15.62 44.69 8.94
C GLU A 156 -16.88 44.46 9.80
N LYS A 157 -17.34 43.21 9.93
CA LYS A 157 -18.41 42.81 10.85
C LYS A 157 -17.96 42.85 12.31
N GLY A 158 -16.66 42.73 12.58
CA GLY A 158 -16.04 42.94 13.89
C GLY A 158 -15.88 44.41 14.29
N THR A 159 -16.10 45.38 13.38
CA THR A 159 -15.92 46.83 13.66
C THR A 159 -17.21 47.60 13.87
N VAL A 160 -18.37 46.95 13.98
CA VAL A 160 -19.63 47.64 14.34
C VAL A 160 -20.15 47.15 15.70
N LYS A 161 -19.94 48.01 16.69
CA LYS A 161 -20.42 47.99 18.10
C LYS A 161 -19.71 47.06 19.08
N VAL A 162 -18.52 47.48 19.52
CA VAL A 162 -18.20 47.51 20.96
C VAL A 162 -17.50 48.83 21.27
N GLU A 163 -18.28 49.83 21.73
CA GLU A 163 -17.73 50.85 22.61
C GLU A 163 -17.43 50.18 23.95
N SER A 164 -16.23 49.65 24.12
CA SER A 164 -15.59 49.55 25.43
C SER A 164 -14.13 49.22 25.24
N GLN A 165 -13.31 50.04 25.89
CA GLN A 165 -11.87 49.97 26.01
C GLN A 165 -11.37 48.52 26.20
N ALA A 166 -10.83 47.91 25.15
CA ALA A 166 -9.92 46.78 25.26
C ALA A 166 -8.64 47.16 24.51
N SER A 167 -7.53 47.17 25.24
CA SER A 167 -6.23 47.61 24.74
C SER A 167 -5.71 46.62 23.68
N GLU A 168 -4.95 47.13 22.72
CA GLU A 168 -4.28 46.32 21.67
C GLU A 168 -3.39 45.20 22.26
N ALA A 169 -3.02 45.29 23.53
CA ALA A 169 -2.32 44.27 24.30
C ALA A 169 -3.21 43.06 24.65
N GLU A 170 -4.48 43.27 25.00
CA GLU A 170 -5.43 42.20 25.33
C GLU A 170 -5.78 41.37 24.08
N ALA A 171 -5.91 42.00 22.91
CA ALA A 171 -6.13 41.30 21.65
C ALA A 171 -4.93 40.44 21.21
N LYS A 172 -3.70 40.92 21.44
CA LYS A 172 -2.46 40.15 21.22
C LYS A 172 -2.33 38.99 22.21
N GLN A 173 -2.73 39.19 23.45
CA GLN A 173 -2.74 38.14 24.46
C GLN A 173 -3.74 37.03 24.10
N VAL A 174 -4.98 37.37 23.71
CA VAL A 174 -6.01 36.39 23.32
C VAL A 174 -5.60 35.59 22.07
N THR A 175 -4.92 36.21 21.10
CA THR A 175 -4.42 35.50 19.91
C THR A 175 -3.26 34.57 20.23
N GLU A 176 -2.39 34.93 21.17
CA GLU A 176 -1.29 34.06 21.61
C GLU A 176 -1.80 32.89 22.47
N GLU A 177 -2.78 33.15 23.35
CA GLU A 177 -3.49 32.11 24.11
C GLU A 177 -4.21 31.13 23.18
N ALA A 178 -4.88 31.61 22.11
CA ALA A 178 -5.53 30.74 21.12
C ALA A 178 -4.53 29.86 20.35
N LYS A 179 -3.36 30.41 19.95
CA LYS A 179 -2.29 29.61 19.34
C LYS A 179 -1.74 28.56 20.29
N GLN A 180 -1.57 28.92 21.57
CA GLN A 180 -1.11 28.01 22.60
C GLN A 180 -2.10 26.84 22.77
N VAL A 181 -3.40 27.11 22.84
CA VAL A 181 -4.44 26.08 22.92
C VAL A 181 -4.42 25.14 21.70
N ILE A 182 -4.21 25.68 20.49
CA ILE A 182 -4.10 24.86 19.27
C ILE A 182 -2.84 23.98 19.31
N GLU A 183 -1.71 24.53 19.76
CA GLU A 183 -0.45 23.78 19.87
C GLU A 183 -0.54 22.68 20.93
N GLU A 184 -1.13 22.97 22.08
CA GLU A 184 -1.44 21.99 23.13
C GLU A 184 -2.37 20.89 22.59
N ALA A 185 -3.41 21.25 21.83
CA ALA A 185 -4.31 20.28 21.21
C ALA A 185 -3.58 19.38 20.18
N LYS A 186 -2.67 19.94 19.38
CA LYS A 186 -1.83 19.17 18.45
C LYS A 186 -0.91 18.20 19.20
N GLN A 187 -0.25 18.67 20.25
CA GLN A 187 0.64 17.83 21.08
C GLN A 187 -0.13 16.66 21.71
N VAL A 188 -1.31 16.91 22.28
CA VAL A 188 -2.18 15.85 22.82
C VAL A 188 -2.55 14.83 21.74
N THR A 189 -2.80 15.28 20.51
CA THR A 189 -3.16 14.40 19.39
C THR A 189 -1.98 13.53 18.95
N GLU A 190 -0.77 14.10 18.86
CA GLU A 190 0.48 13.38 18.54
C GLU A 190 0.87 12.38 19.64
N GLU A 191 0.74 12.74 20.90
CA GLU A 191 1.00 11.84 22.03
C GLU A 191 0.03 10.65 22.04
N ALA A 192 -1.26 10.91 21.81
CA ALA A 192 -2.26 9.87 21.69
C ALA A 192 -1.97 8.94 20.50
N TYR A 193 -1.54 9.49 19.37
CA TYR A 193 -1.17 8.73 18.18
C TYR A 193 0.08 7.86 18.41
N LYS A 194 1.13 8.44 18.99
CA LYS A 194 2.35 7.71 19.38
C LYS A 194 2.03 6.57 20.34
N LYS A 195 1.19 6.81 21.34
CA LYS A 195 0.77 5.78 22.30
C LYS A 195 0.12 4.59 21.60
N GLN A 196 -0.76 4.81 20.63
CA GLN A 196 -1.41 3.70 19.92
C GLN A 196 -0.42 2.85 19.11
N TRP A 197 0.59 3.47 18.48
CA TRP A 197 1.67 2.74 17.81
C TRP A 197 2.56 1.97 18.79
N ASP A 198 2.90 2.58 19.92
CA ASP A 198 3.64 1.88 20.98
C ASP A 198 2.89 0.62 21.45
N GLU A 199 1.57 0.71 21.61
CA GLU A 199 0.74 -0.45 21.99
C GLU A 199 0.79 -1.54 20.92
N TYR A 200 0.74 -1.16 19.63
CA TYR A 200 0.85 -2.08 18.52
C TYR A 200 2.21 -2.81 18.49
N TYR A 201 3.32 -2.09 18.60
CA TYR A 201 4.65 -2.71 18.59
C TYR A 201 4.92 -3.55 19.84
N MET A 202 4.42 -3.10 20.99
CA MET A 202 4.48 -3.90 22.23
C MET A 202 3.66 -5.19 22.10
N ARG A 203 2.50 -5.17 21.44
CA ARG A 203 1.73 -6.40 21.16
C ARG A 203 2.49 -7.37 20.26
N ILE A 204 3.27 -6.87 19.30
CA ILE A 204 4.16 -7.71 18.48
C ILE A 204 5.28 -8.30 19.33
N ALA A 205 5.87 -7.53 20.25
CA ALA A 205 6.85 -8.06 21.20
C ALA A 205 6.21 -9.14 22.09
N CYS A 206 4.98 -8.94 22.59
CA CYS A 206 4.25 -9.97 23.33
C CYS A 206 4.00 -11.23 22.50
N LEU A 207 3.63 -11.06 21.23
CA LEU A 207 3.42 -12.17 20.31
C LEU A 207 4.72 -12.94 20.04
N ALA A 208 5.86 -12.22 19.96
CA ALA A 208 7.17 -12.84 19.82
C ALA A 208 7.53 -13.64 21.09
N ALA A 209 7.23 -13.12 22.28
CA ALA A 209 7.47 -13.83 23.53
C ALA A 209 6.76 -15.21 23.55
N LEU A 210 5.56 -15.32 22.97
CA LEU A 210 4.83 -16.59 22.87
C LEU A 210 5.54 -17.65 22.02
N LYS A 211 6.57 -17.31 21.26
CA LYS A 211 7.45 -18.26 20.55
C LYS A 211 8.48 -18.93 21.45
N SER A 212 8.83 -18.30 22.58
CA SER A 212 9.86 -18.80 23.47
C SER A 212 9.48 -20.15 24.06
N LYS A 213 10.44 -21.08 24.14
CA LYS A 213 10.27 -22.36 24.87
C LYS A 213 10.73 -22.26 26.33
N ILE A 214 11.26 -21.10 26.74
CA ILE A 214 11.78 -20.86 28.09
C ILE A 214 10.62 -20.51 29.03
N SER A 215 10.69 -20.92 30.31
CA SER A 215 9.61 -20.73 31.30
C SER A 215 9.24 -19.27 31.55
N THR A 216 10.21 -18.36 31.39
CA THR A 216 10.01 -16.91 31.42
C THR A 216 10.11 -16.35 30.00
N PRO A 217 9.01 -16.36 29.23
CA PRO A 217 9.02 -15.89 27.84
C PRO A 217 9.24 -14.37 27.78
N VAL A 218 10.27 -13.96 27.04
CA VAL A 218 10.58 -12.55 26.75
C VAL A 218 10.56 -12.36 25.25
N GLY A 219 9.97 -11.25 24.80
CA GLY A 219 9.89 -10.88 23.39
C GLY A 219 10.41 -9.46 23.14
N ALA A 220 10.81 -9.23 21.90
CA ALA A 220 11.39 -7.99 21.41
C ALA A 220 10.86 -7.65 20.02
N CYS A 221 10.65 -6.36 19.75
CA CYS A 221 10.33 -5.82 18.44
C CYS A 221 11.16 -4.55 18.22
N ILE A 222 11.85 -4.42 17.09
CA ILE A 222 12.64 -3.24 16.73
C ILE A 222 11.98 -2.53 15.58
N VAL A 223 11.86 -1.21 15.70
CA VAL A 223 11.19 -0.34 14.73
C VAL A 223 12.11 0.82 14.37
N ASP A 224 12.14 1.18 13.08
CA ASP A 224 12.88 2.35 12.62
C ASP A 224 12.08 3.66 12.77
N ASN A 225 12.75 4.79 12.49
CA ASN A 225 12.16 6.12 12.53
C ASN A 225 11.02 6.36 11.50
N LYS A 226 10.77 5.41 10.60
CA LYS A 226 9.65 5.44 9.65
C LYS A 226 8.51 4.50 10.06
N SER A 227 8.52 4.02 11.31
CA SER A 227 7.49 3.13 11.86
C SER A 227 7.48 1.74 11.18
N ARG A 228 8.62 1.30 10.65
CA ARG A 228 8.75 0.01 9.96
C ARG A 228 9.44 -1.00 10.88
N ILE A 229 8.96 -2.24 10.90
CA ILE A 229 9.59 -3.30 11.70
C ILE A 229 10.91 -3.70 11.05
N VAL A 230 11.99 -3.59 11.82
CA VAL A 230 13.35 -3.96 11.39
C VAL A 230 13.68 -5.38 11.81
N GLY A 231 13.20 -5.82 12.96
CA GLY A 231 13.44 -7.16 13.49
C GLY A 231 12.56 -7.46 14.68
N PHE A 232 12.46 -8.73 15.02
CA PHE A 232 11.80 -9.20 16.24
C PHE A 232 12.64 -10.33 16.83
N GLY A 233 12.43 -10.62 18.11
CA GLY A 233 13.18 -11.66 18.80
C GLY A 233 12.43 -12.18 20.01
N TYR A 234 12.80 -13.38 20.43
CA TYR A 234 12.33 -13.99 21.66
C TYR A 234 13.48 -14.70 22.33
N ASN A 235 13.44 -14.88 23.64
CA ASN A 235 14.52 -15.60 24.32
C ASN A 235 14.52 -17.08 23.89
N SER A 236 15.68 -17.57 23.47
CA SER A 236 15.82 -18.92 22.93
C SER A 236 17.18 -19.51 23.27
N ILE A 237 17.27 -20.83 23.15
CA ILE A 237 18.55 -21.54 23.28
C ILE A 237 19.25 -21.45 21.92
N PRO A 238 20.58 -21.22 21.87
CA PRO A 238 21.33 -21.32 20.63
C PRO A 238 21.13 -22.70 19.99
N LEU A 239 20.79 -22.74 18.70
CA LEU A 239 20.65 -24.00 17.98
C LEU A 239 22.00 -24.40 17.39
N VAL A 240 22.40 -25.65 17.59
CA VAL A 240 23.52 -26.25 16.86
C VAL A 240 23.00 -26.74 15.51
N GLU A 241 23.82 -26.66 14.47
CA GLU A 241 23.45 -27.11 13.13
C GLU A 241 23.03 -28.59 13.14
N GLY A 242 21.83 -28.88 12.62
CA GLY A 242 21.23 -30.22 12.61
C GLY A 242 20.45 -30.60 13.87
N GLU A 243 20.42 -29.76 14.90
CA GLU A 243 19.66 -29.99 16.13
C GLU A 243 18.30 -29.27 16.09
N ASP A 244 17.22 -29.98 16.47
CA ASP A 244 15.92 -29.34 16.67
C ASP A 244 15.90 -28.62 18.04
N SER A 245 15.22 -27.48 18.05
CA SER A 245 14.90 -26.67 19.21
C SER A 245 14.35 -27.43 20.42
N ASP A 246 13.60 -28.52 20.23
CA ASP A 246 13.12 -29.36 21.34
C ASP A 246 14.24 -30.19 21.99
N GLU A 247 15.19 -30.68 21.20
CA GLU A 247 16.35 -31.42 21.70
C GLU A 247 17.30 -30.49 22.45
N ALA A 248 17.59 -29.31 21.88
CA ALA A 248 18.39 -28.28 22.52
C ALA A 248 17.80 -27.85 23.87
N HIS A 249 16.47 -27.72 23.93
CA HIS A 249 15.77 -27.38 25.17
C HIS A 249 15.89 -28.48 26.25
N LYS A 250 15.75 -29.75 25.86
CA LYS A 250 15.92 -30.89 26.78
C LYS A 250 17.35 -31.03 27.32
N LYS A 251 18.36 -30.66 26.52
CA LYS A 251 19.78 -30.72 26.91
C LYS A 251 20.18 -29.61 27.89
N ASN A 252 19.47 -28.47 27.89
CA ASN A 252 19.71 -27.35 28.80
C ASN A 252 19.14 -27.58 30.22
N LYS A 253 19.56 -28.68 30.87
CA LYS A 253 19.06 -29.12 32.19
C LYS A 253 19.30 -28.14 33.35
N LYS A 254 20.19 -27.15 33.17
CA LYS A 254 20.54 -26.14 34.20
C LYS A 254 19.92 -24.76 33.96
N GLY A 255 19.22 -24.53 32.84
CA GLY A 255 18.45 -23.30 32.58
C GLY A 255 19.26 -22.00 32.39
N ASN A 256 20.60 -22.08 32.37
CA ASN A 256 21.46 -20.88 32.43
C ASN A 256 21.96 -20.37 31.07
N GLU A 257 21.79 -21.14 29.99
CA GLU A 257 22.29 -20.77 28.67
C GLU A 257 21.13 -20.43 27.74
N PHE A 258 20.88 -19.13 27.53
CA PHE A 258 19.94 -18.63 26.54
C PHE A 258 20.44 -17.32 25.94
N ILE A 259 19.96 -17.01 24.74
CA ILE A 259 20.11 -15.70 24.10
C ILE A 259 18.87 -14.88 24.42
N GLY A 260 19.09 -13.64 24.88
CA GLY A 260 18.00 -12.71 25.21
C GLY A 260 17.22 -12.28 23.96
N ALA A 261 15.95 -11.92 24.16
CA ALA A 261 15.07 -11.53 23.06
C ALA A 261 15.61 -10.33 22.26
N ALA A 262 16.15 -9.32 22.95
CA ALA A 262 16.75 -8.15 22.32
C ALA A 262 17.93 -8.51 21.43
N VAL A 263 18.81 -9.40 21.92
CA VAL A 263 19.97 -9.88 21.16
C VAL A 263 19.53 -10.61 19.89
N ASN A 264 18.54 -11.50 20.00
CA ASN A 264 17.97 -12.19 18.84
C ASN A 264 17.37 -11.20 17.82
N ALA A 265 16.63 -10.18 18.28
CA ALA A 265 16.08 -9.16 17.38
C ALA A 265 17.17 -8.37 16.64
N ILE A 266 18.29 -8.07 17.30
CA ILE A 266 19.44 -7.36 16.74
C ILE A 266 20.21 -8.23 15.73
N ILE A 267 20.34 -9.53 15.99
CA ILE A 267 21.03 -10.49 15.11
C ILE A 267 20.24 -10.66 13.81
N TYR A 268 18.93 -10.90 13.91
CA TYR A 268 18.07 -11.22 12.77
C TYR A 268 17.41 -10.00 12.11
N LYS A 269 17.93 -8.79 12.37
CA LYS A 269 17.49 -7.55 11.73
C LYS A 269 17.52 -7.63 10.20
N THR A 270 16.66 -6.85 9.57
CA THR A 270 16.58 -6.72 8.10
C THR A 270 17.15 -5.41 7.57
N ARG A 271 17.40 -4.44 8.46
CA ARG A 271 17.86 -3.08 8.15
C ARG A 271 18.81 -2.59 9.24
N GLU A 272 19.41 -1.42 9.01
CA GLU A 272 20.25 -0.74 10.02
C GLU A 272 19.46 -0.40 11.28
N LEU A 273 20.15 -0.41 12.43
CA LEU A 273 19.56 -0.21 13.75
C LEU A 273 19.80 1.19 14.34
N ASP A 274 20.67 1.99 13.72
CA ASP A 274 21.00 3.32 14.22
C ASP A 274 19.75 4.19 14.24
N GLY A 275 19.42 4.75 15.41
CA GLY A 275 18.22 5.57 15.55
C GLY A 275 16.91 4.79 15.74
N CYS A 276 16.94 3.46 15.82
CA CYS A 276 15.74 2.66 16.04
C CYS A 276 15.25 2.72 17.49
N THR A 277 13.98 2.35 17.69
CA THR A 277 13.36 2.08 18.99
C THR A 277 13.18 0.56 19.17
N ILE A 278 13.50 0.03 20.35
CA ILE A 278 13.25 -1.37 20.71
C ILE A 278 12.16 -1.48 21.77
N TYR A 279 11.16 -2.30 21.50
CA TYR A 279 10.06 -2.65 22.40
C TYR A 279 10.34 -4.01 23.03
N LEU A 280 10.32 -4.08 24.37
CA LEU A 280 10.63 -5.28 25.13
C LEU A 280 9.53 -5.63 26.14
N THR A 281 9.18 -6.91 26.23
CA THR A 281 8.22 -7.36 27.24
C THR A 281 8.79 -7.36 28.67
N SER A 282 10.10 -7.14 28.81
CA SER A 282 10.82 -7.01 30.08
C SER A 282 11.93 -5.97 29.96
N TYR A 283 12.36 -5.39 31.08
CA TYR A 283 13.59 -4.58 31.10
C TYR A 283 14.80 -5.42 30.65
N PRO A 284 15.72 -4.87 29.85
CA PRO A 284 16.86 -5.62 29.32
C PRO A 284 17.80 -6.10 30.44
N ASP A 285 18.37 -7.29 30.26
CA ASP A 285 19.51 -7.74 31.06
C ASP A 285 20.82 -7.09 30.58
N GLU A 286 21.92 -7.32 31.30
CA GLU A 286 23.22 -6.71 30.99
C GLU A 286 23.71 -7.02 29.56
N LYS A 287 23.55 -8.28 29.11
CA LYS A 287 23.94 -8.70 27.75
C LYS A 287 23.11 -7.99 26.68
N SER A 288 21.80 -7.89 26.90
CA SER A 288 20.87 -7.18 26.03
C SER A 288 21.18 -5.68 26.00
N ALA A 289 21.51 -5.08 27.15
CA ALA A 289 21.88 -3.67 27.25
C ALA A 289 23.14 -3.35 26.45
N HIS A 290 24.19 -4.18 26.56
CA HIS A 290 25.39 -4.03 25.74
C HIS A 290 25.10 -4.20 24.24
N ALA A 291 24.25 -5.16 23.86
CA ALA A 291 23.87 -5.35 22.46
C ALA A 291 23.10 -4.13 21.92
N ILE A 292 22.15 -3.59 22.69
CA ILE A 292 21.38 -2.38 22.34
C ILE A 292 22.31 -1.18 22.15
N LEU A 293 23.29 -1.00 23.05
CA LEU A 293 24.28 0.06 22.98
C LEU A 293 25.14 -0.04 21.70
N VAL A 294 25.70 -1.23 21.43
CA VAL A 294 26.53 -1.47 20.24
C VAL A 294 25.71 -1.32 18.95
N ALA A 295 24.42 -1.69 18.99
CA ALA A 295 23.50 -1.51 17.89
C ALA A 295 23.09 -0.05 17.62
N ARG A 296 23.42 0.89 18.52
CA ARG A 296 23.07 2.32 18.43
C ARG A 296 21.56 2.60 18.38
N ILE A 297 20.80 1.75 19.05
CA ILE A 297 19.36 1.96 19.30
C ILE A 297 19.20 3.15 20.25
N LYS A 298 18.24 4.04 19.97
CA LYS A 298 18.07 5.32 20.67
C LYS A 298 17.03 5.30 21.77
N GLU A 299 16.05 4.41 21.69
CA GLU A 299 14.96 4.32 22.66
C GLU A 299 14.67 2.86 23.01
N VAL A 300 14.48 2.59 24.29
CA VAL A 300 14.05 1.30 24.84
C VAL A 300 12.70 1.50 25.53
N VAL A 301 11.65 0.94 24.94
CA VAL A 301 10.30 0.92 25.50
C VAL A 301 10.04 -0.45 26.11
N TYR A 302 9.61 -0.53 27.37
CA TYR A 302 9.42 -1.81 28.05
C TYR A 302 8.15 -1.87 28.91
N CYS A 303 7.61 -3.08 29.15
CA CYS A 303 6.31 -3.25 29.82
C CYS A 303 6.32 -4.22 31.04
N MET A 304 7.50 -4.67 31.52
CA MET A 304 7.67 -5.47 32.76
C MET A 304 6.71 -6.66 32.98
N TYR A 305 6.23 -7.33 31.93
CA TYR A 305 5.30 -8.48 32.07
C TYR A 305 5.90 -9.64 32.87
N THR A 306 7.21 -9.84 32.74
CA THR A 306 7.95 -10.89 33.43
C THR A 306 8.81 -10.31 34.56
N ARG A 307 8.25 -9.95 35.73
CA ARG A 307 8.82 -10.14 37.11
C ARG A 307 8.11 -9.27 38.18
N LYS A 308 8.43 -9.56 39.46
CA LYS A 308 7.76 -9.15 40.72
C LYS A 308 7.76 -7.63 40.97
N GLU A 309 6.76 -7.14 41.70
CA GLU A 309 6.74 -5.79 42.29
C GLU A 309 8.07 -5.50 43.03
N GLY A 310 8.64 -4.30 42.81
CA GLY A 310 9.85 -3.84 43.50
C GLY A 310 11.18 -4.06 42.77
N ARG A 311 11.17 -4.68 41.57
CA ARG A 311 12.38 -4.94 40.77
C ARG A 311 13.07 -3.66 40.26
N GLU A 312 12.35 -2.57 40.16
CA GLU A 312 12.85 -1.25 39.74
C GLU A 312 14.00 -0.74 40.62
N LYS A 313 14.12 -1.27 41.85
CA LYS A 313 15.16 -0.94 42.83
C LYS A 313 16.35 -1.92 42.80
N GLU A 314 16.38 -2.87 41.86
CA GLU A 314 17.50 -3.80 41.72
C GLU A 314 18.74 -3.07 41.17
N LEU A 315 19.90 -3.39 41.74
CA LEU A 315 21.20 -2.81 41.40
C LEU A 315 21.58 -2.99 39.92
N ASP A 316 21.07 -4.01 39.24
CA ASP A 316 21.33 -4.27 37.82
C ASP A 316 20.60 -3.27 36.91
N MET A 317 19.32 -2.98 37.17
CA MET A 317 18.56 -1.98 36.42
C MET A 317 19.12 -0.58 36.59
N GLU A 318 19.52 -0.21 37.81
CA GLU A 318 20.16 1.10 38.05
C GLU A 318 21.48 1.24 37.28
N LYS A 319 22.28 0.16 37.21
CA LYS A 319 23.53 0.15 36.44
C LYS A 319 23.25 0.32 34.94
N ILE A 320 22.31 -0.46 34.40
CA ILE A 320 21.93 -0.38 32.99
C ILE A 320 21.34 1.00 32.67
N GLY A 321 20.47 1.54 33.52
CA GLY A 321 19.90 2.88 33.37
C GLY A 321 20.97 3.98 33.35
N LYS A 322 22.01 3.87 34.20
CA LYS A 322 23.17 4.78 34.16
C LYS A 322 23.95 4.66 32.84
N ILE A 323 24.16 3.45 32.34
CA ILE A 323 24.84 3.20 31.05
C ILE A 323 24.03 3.82 29.91
N PHE A 324 22.72 3.57 29.84
CA PHE A 324 21.86 4.13 28.81
C PHE A 324 21.80 5.66 28.87
N LYS A 325 21.63 6.25 30.05
CA LYS A 325 21.66 7.70 30.24
C LYS A 325 22.98 8.32 29.80
N ALA A 326 24.12 7.71 30.11
CA ALA A 326 25.45 8.19 29.70
C ALA A 326 25.66 8.13 28.17
N ASN A 327 24.91 7.29 27.46
CA ASN A 327 25.01 7.11 26.02
C ASN A 327 23.83 7.71 25.23
N ASN A 328 23.01 8.55 25.87
CA ASN A 328 21.83 9.17 25.26
C ASN A 328 20.85 8.13 24.66
N ILE A 329 20.60 7.06 25.39
CA ILE A 329 19.56 6.07 25.10
C ILE A 329 18.41 6.35 26.06
N GLU A 330 17.25 6.69 25.51
CA GLU A 330 16.04 6.92 26.28
C GLU A 330 15.42 5.61 26.72
N THR A 331 14.97 5.54 27.97
CA THR A 331 14.24 4.38 28.50
C THR A 331 12.86 4.81 28.95
N ARG A 332 11.84 4.12 28.48
CA ARG A 332 10.44 4.44 28.80
C ARG A 332 9.68 3.20 29.21
N GLU A 333 9.11 3.26 30.41
CA GLU A 333 8.16 2.26 30.85
C GLU A 333 6.80 2.52 30.22
N MET A 334 6.16 1.46 29.76
CA MET A 334 4.80 1.48 29.23
C MET A 334 3.94 0.54 30.06
N THR A 335 2.72 0.97 30.36
CA THR A 335 1.69 0.10 30.92
C THR A 335 0.74 -0.32 29.80
N MET A 336 0.47 -1.62 29.70
CA MET A 336 -0.48 -2.19 28.76
C MET A 336 -1.68 -2.76 29.52
N SER A 337 -2.87 -2.67 28.93
CA SER A 337 -4.02 -3.42 29.46
C SER A 337 -3.78 -4.91 29.29
N ASN A 338 -3.85 -5.64 30.40
CA ASN A 338 -3.74 -7.10 30.45
C ASN A 338 -5.10 -7.80 30.36
N GLU A 339 -6.16 -7.04 30.07
CA GLU A 339 -7.54 -7.55 30.13
C GLU A 339 -7.96 -8.26 28.84
N GLU A 340 -7.30 -7.94 27.72
CA GLU A 340 -7.63 -8.45 26.38
C GLU A 340 -6.39 -8.68 25.49
N GLY A 341 -6.55 -9.53 24.48
CA GLY A 341 -5.57 -9.73 23.41
C GLY A 341 -4.30 -10.49 23.81
N VAL A 342 -3.22 -10.28 23.04
CA VAL A 342 -1.96 -11.03 23.17
C VAL A 342 -1.25 -10.76 24.52
N ALA A 343 -1.40 -9.57 25.07
CA ALA A 343 -0.86 -9.21 26.38
C ALA A 343 -1.44 -10.09 27.51
N LYS A 344 -2.76 -10.31 27.48
CA LYS A 344 -3.45 -11.22 28.42
C LYS A 344 -2.95 -12.66 28.30
N ILE A 345 -2.85 -13.17 27.07
CA ILE A 345 -2.37 -14.52 26.80
C ILE A 345 -0.96 -14.71 27.35
N LEU A 346 -0.05 -13.77 27.07
CA LEU A 346 1.31 -13.80 27.59
C LEU A 346 1.32 -13.77 29.13
N HIS A 347 0.51 -12.89 29.74
CA HIS A 347 0.41 -12.79 31.19
C HIS A 347 -0.08 -14.08 31.85
N ASN A 348 -1.11 -14.71 31.29
CA ASN A 348 -1.62 -16.00 31.76
C ASN A 348 -0.56 -17.09 31.65
N ARG A 349 0.13 -17.16 30.51
CA ARG A 349 1.22 -18.11 30.30
C ARG A 349 2.36 -17.94 31.31
N ILE A 350 2.73 -16.69 31.64
CA ILE A 350 3.74 -16.39 32.66
C ILE A 350 3.26 -16.84 34.05
N LYS A 351 1.99 -16.61 34.38
CA LYS A 351 1.40 -17.05 35.66
C LYS A 351 1.37 -18.58 35.78
N GLU A 352 0.94 -19.28 34.74
CA GLU A 352 0.91 -20.74 34.69
C GLU A 352 2.31 -21.33 34.82
N SER A 353 3.29 -20.78 34.09
CA SER A 353 4.68 -21.24 34.17
C SER A 353 5.25 -21.10 35.59
N LYS A 354 4.95 -19.98 36.28
CA LYS A 354 5.35 -19.77 37.68
C LYS A 354 4.66 -20.71 38.66
N ALA A 355 3.37 -21.03 38.43
CA ALA A 355 2.64 -21.98 39.27
C ALA A 355 3.20 -23.40 39.12
N LEU A 356 3.58 -23.79 37.90
CA LEU A 356 4.21 -25.09 37.62
C LEU A 356 5.63 -25.19 38.19
N GLU A 357 6.39 -24.10 38.28
CA GLU A 357 7.70 -24.07 38.94
C GLU A 357 7.63 -24.29 40.47
N GLN A 358 6.45 -24.11 41.10
CA GLN A 358 6.24 -24.31 42.54
C GLN A 358 5.81 -25.74 42.93
N VAL A 359 5.51 -26.59 41.95
CA VAL A 359 5.15 -28.00 42.17
C VAL A 359 6.34 -28.86 41.75
N GLU A 360 6.84 -29.73 42.64
CA GLU A 360 7.87 -30.72 42.28
C GLU A 360 7.37 -31.55 41.10
N ARG A 361 8.07 -31.46 39.96
CA ARG A 361 7.63 -32.07 38.70
C ARG A 361 7.72 -33.61 38.83
N PRO A 362 6.63 -34.37 38.66
CA PRO A 362 6.72 -35.83 38.61
C PRO A 362 7.55 -36.27 37.39
N GLU A 363 8.40 -37.29 37.57
CA GLU A 363 9.40 -37.76 36.60
C GLU A 363 8.82 -38.38 35.30
N GLN A 364 7.50 -38.42 35.14
CA GLN A 364 6.86 -39.11 34.02
C GLN A 364 5.74 -38.26 33.41
N LEU A 365 6.10 -37.37 32.48
CA LEU A 365 5.19 -36.85 31.47
C LEU A 365 5.89 -36.96 30.11
N ASP A 366 5.12 -37.36 29.09
CA ASP A 366 5.65 -37.60 27.75
C ASP A 366 6.38 -36.38 27.18
N ALA A 367 7.42 -36.65 26.42
CA ALA A 367 8.33 -35.64 25.88
C ALA A 367 7.95 -35.17 24.47
N SER A 368 6.71 -35.42 24.03
CA SER A 368 6.20 -35.10 22.69
C SER A 368 5.31 -33.85 22.64
N SER A 369 4.96 -33.29 23.78
CA SER A 369 4.31 -31.99 23.88
C SER A 369 5.35 -30.94 24.28
N GLY A 370 5.65 -29.99 23.39
CA GLY A 370 6.42 -28.80 23.76
C GLY A 370 5.76 -28.05 24.93
N PRO A 371 6.45 -27.11 25.60
CA PRO A 371 5.84 -26.38 26.72
C PRO A 371 4.49 -25.78 26.28
N HIS A 372 3.44 -26.05 27.07
CA HIS A 372 2.08 -25.56 26.81
C HIS A 372 2.10 -24.06 26.43
N GLY A 373 1.48 -23.71 25.30
CA GLY A 373 1.31 -22.32 24.87
C GLY A 373 2.40 -21.74 23.95
N THR A 374 3.26 -22.56 23.32
CA THR A 374 4.13 -22.08 22.23
C THR A 374 3.41 -22.04 20.89
N ILE A 375 3.47 -20.91 20.21
CA ILE A 375 2.87 -20.75 18.89
C ILE A 375 3.79 -21.29 17.78
N THR A 376 3.27 -21.53 16.58
CA THR A 376 4.01 -21.88 15.35
C THR A 376 4.46 -20.63 14.59
N TRP A 377 5.28 -20.78 13.55
CA TRP A 377 5.68 -19.63 12.72
C TRP A 377 4.49 -19.08 11.92
N GLU A 378 3.63 -19.96 11.41
CA GLU A 378 2.43 -19.54 10.70
C GLU A 378 1.47 -18.76 11.61
N GLU A 379 1.27 -19.19 12.86
CA GLU A 379 0.49 -18.45 13.87
C GLU A 379 1.11 -17.10 14.22
N PHE A 380 2.44 -17.04 14.38
CA PHE A 380 3.14 -15.79 14.67
C PHE A 380 2.96 -14.76 13.55
N PHE A 381 3.23 -15.13 12.30
CA PHE A 381 3.14 -14.19 11.18
C PHE A 381 1.69 -13.83 10.82
N MET A 382 0.76 -14.79 10.92
CA MET A 382 -0.67 -14.48 10.81
C MET A 382 -1.13 -13.56 11.95
N GLY A 383 -0.62 -13.76 13.16
CA GLY A 383 -0.90 -12.89 14.30
C GLY A 383 -0.43 -11.45 14.08
N ILE A 384 0.74 -11.23 13.45
CA ILE A 384 1.17 -9.89 13.03
C ILE A 384 0.19 -9.28 12.02
N ALA A 385 -0.24 -10.06 11.01
CA ALA A 385 -1.21 -9.60 10.03
C ALA A 385 -2.56 -9.23 10.70
N ILE A 386 -3.03 -10.04 11.65
CA ILE A 386 -4.23 -9.77 12.45
C ILE A 386 -4.07 -8.51 13.30
N LEU A 387 -2.95 -8.34 14.03
CA LEU A 387 -2.70 -7.13 14.79
C LEU A 387 -2.70 -5.88 13.90
N SER A 388 -2.29 -6.03 12.64
CA SER A 388 -2.21 -4.93 11.67
C SER A 388 -3.60 -4.48 11.15
N THR A 389 -4.66 -5.27 11.33
CA THR A 389 -6.04 -4.84 11.01
C THR A 389 -6.54 -3.77 11.97
N ARG A 390 -6.02 -3.75 13.20
CA ARG A 390 -6.36 -2.79 14.26
C ARG A 390 -5.38 -1.62 14.32
N THR A 391 -4.69 -1.34 13.22
CA THR A 391 -3.72 -0.23 13.19
C THR A 391 -4.40 1.09 13.50
N PRO A 392 -3.79 1.91 14.35
CA PRO A 392 -4.39 3.14 14.82
C PRO A 392 -4.43 4.21 13.74
N ARG A 393 -5.60 4.43 13.12
CA ARG A 393 -5.82 5.61 12.29
C ARG A 393 -7.17 6.27 12.58
N PRO A 394 -7.20 7.61 12.75
CA PRO A 394 -8.42 8.36 13.06
C PRO A 394 -9.48 8.36 11.94
N HIS A 395 -9.07 8.04 10.69
CA HIS A 395 -9.87 8.16 9.47
C HIS A 395 -10.31 6.82 8.86
N ASP A 396 -10.09 5.68 9.51
CA ASP A 396 -10.45 4.37 8.95
C ASP A 396 -11.38 3.61 9.90
N ARG A 397 -12.64 4.06 9.94
CA ARG A 397 -13.66 3.60 10.90
C ARG A 397 -14.59 2.53 10.34
N ASN A 398 -14.18 1.79 9.31
CA ASN A 398 -14.96 0.64 8.84
C ASN A 398 -14.26 -0.69 9.19
N PRO A 399 -14.52 -1.26 10.39
CA PRO A 399 -13.98 -2.55 10.80
C PRO A 399 -14.23 -3.69 9.80
N LYS A 400 -15.27 -3.57 8.97
CA LYS A 400 -15.62 -4.59 7.97
C LYS A 400 -14.66 -4.64 6.78
N LEU A 401 -13.85 -3.60 6.57
CA LEU A 401 -12.89 -3.49 5.46
C LEU A 401 -11.42 -3.62 5.90
N ALA A 402 -11.17 -3.79 7.20
CA ALA A 402 -9.84 -3.91 7.75
C ALA A 402 -9.17 -5.23 7.30
N VAL A 403 -8.10 -5.11 6.52
CA VAL A 403 -7.21 -6.21 6.14
C VAL A 403 -5.81 -5.87 6.61
N GLY A 404 -5.07 -6.88 7.04
CA GLY A 404 -3.67 -6.76 7.41
C GLY A 404 -2.84 -7.79 6.65
N ALA A 405 -1.59 -7.45 6.39
CA ALA A 405 -0.65 -8.21 5.59
C ALA A 405 0.74 -8.20 6.24
N CYS A 406 1.48 -9.29 6.12
CA CYS A 406 2.84 -9.44 6.62
C CYS A 406 3.67 -10.23 5.60
N ILE A 407 4.71 -9.60 5.05
CA ILE A 407 5.65 -10.22 4.11
C ILE A 407 6.86 -10.72 4.88
N VAL A 408 7.22 -11.99 4.66
CA VAL A 408 8.23 -12.70 5.43
C VAL A 408 9.25 -13.36 4.49
N SER A 409 10.54 -13.21 4.79
CA SER A 409 11.60 -13.87 4.02
C SER A 409 11.59 -15.40 4.21
N PRO A 410 12.29 -16.16 3.34
CA PRO A 410 12.52 -17.60 3.55
C PRO A 410 13.19 -17.91 4.91
N SER A 411 13.99 -16.97 5.41
CA SER A 411 14.66 -17.02 6.72
C SER A 411 13.79 -16.55 7.91
N ASN A 412 12.47 -16.45 7.74
CA ASN A 412 11.52 -16.05 8.79
C ASN A 412 11.75 -14.63 9.35
N GLN A 413 12.25 -13.70 8.53
CA GLN A 413 12.35 -12.29 8.90
C GLN A 413 11.16 -11.51 8.34
N VAL A 414 10.54 -10.65 9.15
CA VAL A 414 9.51 -9.72 8.66
C VAL A 414 10.18 -8.67 7.77
N ARG A 415 9.72 -8.55 6.52
CA ARG A 415 10.26 -7.62 5.52
C ARG A 415 9.43 -6.35 5.41
N ALA A 416 8.11 -6.50 5.45
CA ALA A 416 7.17 -5.39 5.42
C ALA A 416 5.82 -5.81 6.00
N ILE A 417 5.06 -4.81 6.44
CA ILE A 417 3.69 -4.99 6.94
C ILE A 417 2.78 -4.08 6.15
N GLY A 418 1.57 -4.56 5.88
CA GLY A 418 0.54 -3.80 5.22
C GLY A 418 -0.74 -3.81 6.02
N TYR A 419 -1.53 -2.75 5.84
CA TYR A 419 -2.86 -2.63 6.39
C TYR A 419 -3.72 -1.81 5.45
N SER A 420 -4.97 -2.18 5.31
CA SER A 420 -5.90 -1.48 4.43
C SER A 420 -6.13 -0.05 4.88
N GLY A 421 -6.44 0.80 3.91
CA GLY A 421 -7.08 2.10 4.14
C GLY A 421 -6.52 3.21 3.28
N TYR A 422 -7.05 4.41 3.47
CA TYR A 422 -6.75 5.57 2.63
C TYR A 422 -5.24 5.90 2.58
N PRO A 423 -4.80 6.56 1.48
CA PRO A 423 -3.48 7.19 1.37
C PRO A 423 -3.19 8.14 2.55
N LYS A 424 -1.90 8.37 2.86
CA LYS A 424 -1.49 9.11 4.08
C LYS A 424 -2.01 10.55 4.14
N ASP A 425 -2.18 11.20 2.99
CA ASP A 425 -2.50 12.63 2.91
C ASP A 425 -3.96 12.90 2.50
N MET A 426 -4.80 11.86 2.43
CA MET A 426 -6.22 12.02 2.11
C MET A 426 -7.05 12.22 3.38
N ILE A 427 -7.77 13.35 3.45
CA ILE A 427 -8.71 13.68 4.53
C ILE A 427 -10.07 13.03 4.21
N HIS A 428 -10.69 12.38 5.19
CA HIS A 428 -11.93 11.60 5.01
C HIS A 428 -13.11 12.47 4.49
N ASP A 429 -13.12 13.76 4.80
CA ASP A 429 -14.24 14.64 4.50
C ASP A 429 -14.42 14.87 2.99
N ASP A 430 -13.33 14.87 2.22
CA ASP A 430 -13.34 15.03 0.75
C ASP A 430 -14.01 13.84 0.04
N ILE A 431 -13.89 12.63 0.61
CA ILE A 431 -14.37 11.36 0.01
C ILE A 431 -15.87 11.16 0.25
N SER A 432 -16.44 11.88 1.22
CA SER A 432 -17.87 11.76 1.57
C SER A 432 -18.81 12.37 0.53
N GLN A 433 -18.30 13.17 -0.40
CA GLN A 433 -19.11 13.97 -1.33
C GLN A 433 -19.21 13.41 -2.76
N GLU A 434 -18.35 12.47 -3.21
CA GLU A 434 -18.21 12.16 -4.65
C GLU A 434 -18.46 10.71 -5.14
N GLY A 435 -18.72 9.70 -4.28
CA GLY A 435 -19.04 8.33 -4.77
C GLY A 435 -18.44 7.18 -3.95
N ASP A 436 -18.39 5.96 -4.54
CA ASP A 436 -18.05 4.70 -3.84
C ASP A 436 -16.70 4.75 -3.11
N GLN A 437 -16.77 4.98 -1.79
CA GLN A 437 -15.65 5.12 -0.86
C GLN A 437 -14.66 3.95 -0.91
N LYS A 438 -15.07 2.78 -1.41
CA LYS A 438 -14.21 1.59 -1.50
C LYS A 438 -13.09 1.73 -2.54
N GLY A 439 -13.28 2.52 -3.60
CA GLY A 439 -12.30 2.64 -4.69
C GLY A 439 -10.97 3.29 -4.27
N TYR A 440 -10.97 4.08 -3.19
CA TYR A 440 -9.81 4.82 -2.71
C TYR A 440 -9.03 4.10 -1.58
N ILE A 441 -9.53 2.94 -1.13
CA ILE A 441 -8.87 2.15 -0.10
C ILE A 441 -7.70 1.39 -0.73
N ILE A 442 -6.48 1.73 -0.32
CA ILE A 442 -5.32 0.92 -0.68
C ILE A 442 -5.36 -0.37 0.14
N HIS A 443 -5.27 -1.51 -0.53
CA HIS A 443 -5.25 -2.83 0.09
C HIS A 443 -3.95 -3.09 0.87
N ALA A 444 -4.05 -3.89 1.92
CA ALA A 444 -2.91 -4.25 2.77
C ALA A 444 -1.77 -4.90 1.98
N GLU A 445 -2.07 -5.80 1.05
CA GLU A 445 -1.11 -6.51 0.22
C GLU A 445 -0.30 -5.52 -0.64
N TYR A 446 -0.99 -4.54 -1.24
CA TYR A 446 -0.36 -3.49 -2.02
C TYR A 446 0.60 -2.68 -1.14
N LYS A 447 0.16 -2.23 0.04
CA LYS A 447 1.00 -1.45 0.97
C LYS A 447 2.26 -2.20 1.39
N ALA A 448 2.11 -3.49 1.73
CA ALA A 448 3.24 -4.31 2.13
C ALA A 448 4.27 -4.45 1.00
N ILE A 449 3.81 -4.62 -0.26
CA ILE A 449 4.70 -4.75 -1.41
C ILE A 449 5.43 -3.43 -1.70
N ILE A 450 4.72 -2.30 -1.76
CA ILE A 450 5.35 -1.00 -2.09
C ILE A 450 6.32 -0.50 -1.02
N GLU A 451 6.18 -0.92 0.23
CA GLU A 451 7.13 -0.57 1.30
C GLU A 451 8.52 -1.12 0.99
N LEU A 452 8.57 -2.25 0.27
CA LEU A 452 9.80 -2.86 -0.20
C LEU A 452 10.20 -2.16 -1.51
N SER A 453 11.09 -1.18 -1.41
CA SER A 453 11.54 -0.32 -2.51
C SER A 453 12.22 -1.03 -3.69
N SER A 454 12.39 -2.36 -3.63
CA SER A 454 12.91 -3.20 -4.70
C SER A 454 12.19 -4.55 -4.71
N SER A 455 11.84 -5.03 -5.91
CA SER A 455 11.23 -6.35 -6.13
C SER A 455 12.12 -7.50 -5.65
N ASP A 456 13.44 -7.34 -5.68
CA ASP A 456 14.39 -8.35 -5.19
C ASP A 456 14.24 -8.63 -3.69
N LEU A 457 13.73 -7.66 -2.92
CA LEU A 457 13.47 -7.82 -1.48
C LEU A 457 12.19 -8.60 -1.20
N VAL A 458 11.30 -8.73 -2.20
CA VAL A 458 10.01 -9.42 -2.12
C VAL A 458 10.10 -10.83 -2.71
N LYS A 459 11.00 -11.04 -3.67
CA LYS A 459 11.17 -12.31 -4.38
C LYS A 459 11.37 -13.48 -3.41
N ASN A 460 10.67 -14.58 -3.67
CA ASN A 460 10.63 -15.80 -2.86
C ASN A 460 10.08 -15.63 -1.42
N CYS A 461 9.62 -14.43 -1.03
CA CYS A 461 8.99 -14.24 0.27
C CYS A 461 7.63 -14.96 0.36
N LYS A 462 7.14 -15.09 1.59
CA LYS A 462 5.81 -15.58 1.94
C LYS A 462 4.95 -14.40 2.38
N LEU A 463 3.72 -14.31 1.93
CA LEU A 463 2.75 -13.30 2.35
C LEU A 463 1.70 -13.94 3.26
N TYR A 464 1.55 -13.40 4.47
CA TYR A 464 0.45 -13.71 5.38
C TYR A 464 -0.56 -12.57 5.31
N VAL A 465 -1.82 -12.87 5.05
CA VAL A 465 -2.86 -11.85 4.86
C VAL A 465 -4.17 -12.27 5.53
N THR A 466 -4.89 -11.35 6.15
CA THR A 466 -6.12 -11.69 6.88
C THR A 466 -7.31 -11.99 5.97
N SER A 467 -7.19 -11.69 4.68
CA SER A 467 -8.23 -11.90 3.68
C SER A 467 -7.63 -12.40 2.37
N HIS A 468 -8.36 -13.24 1.64
CA HIS A 468 -7.92 -13.71 0.33
C HIS A 468 -7.66 -12.52 -0.61
N PRO A 469 -6.51 -12.48 -1.31
CA PRO A 469 -6.19 -11.38 -2.21
C PRO A 469 -7.25 -11.22 -3.31
N CYS A 470 -7.56 -9.96 -3.65
CA CYS A 470 -8.40 -9.63 -4.81
C CYS A 470 -7.63 -9.83 -6.13
N HIS A 471 -8.32 -9.69 -7.26
CA HIS A 471 -7.72 -9.80 -8.60
C HIS A 471 -6.49 -8.90 -8.81
N GLU A 472 -6.57 -7.61 -8.45
CA GLU A 472 -5.45 -6.69 -8.65
C GLU A 472 -4.26 -6.99 -7.73
N CYS A 473 -4.52 -7.35 -6.47
CA CYS A 473 -3.46 -7.75 -5.55
C CYS A 473 -2.82 -9.07 -5.97
N ALA A 474 -3.60 -10.02 -6.50
CA ALA A 474 -3.09 -11.30 -6.99
C ALA A 474 -2.08 -11.11 -8.12
N LYS A 475 -2.36 -10.24 -9.10
CA LYS A 475 -1.40 -9.89 -10.16
C LYS A 475 -0.09 -9.37 -9.59
N LEU A 476 -0.16 -8.43 -8.65
CA LEU A 476 1.02 -7.82 -8.04
C LEU A 476 1.84 -8.82 -7.23
N ILE A 477 1.18 -9.70 -6.48
CA ILE A 477 1.81 -10.77 -5.69
C ILE A 477 2.62 -11.71 -6.60
N VAL A 478 2.06 -12.07 -7.75
CA VAL A 478 2.74 -12.93 -8.73
C VAL A 478 3.90 -12.20 -9.38
N GLU A 479 3.68 -10.96 -9.83
CA GLU A 479 4.68 -10.14 -10.51
C GLU A 479 5.90 -9.85 -9.62
N CYS A 480 5.69 -9.57 -8.34
CA CYS A 480 6.79 -9.31 -7.40
C CYS A 480 7.51 -10.60 -6.93
N GLY A 481 7.03 -11.77 -7.36
CA GLY A 481 7.69 -13.06 -7.12
C GLY A 481 7.50 -13.61 -5.71
N ILE A 482 6.40 -13.30 -5.02
CA ILE A 482 6.03 -13.99 -3.77
C ILE A 482 5.78 -15.46 -4.09
N SER A 483 6.35 -16.37 -3.28
CA SER A 483 6.30 -17.81 -3.54
C SER A 483 5.11 -18.51 -2.87
N LYS A 484 4.60 -17.95 -1.77
CA LYS A 484 3.52 -18.53 -0.97
C LYS A 484 2.63 -17.46 -0.37
N VAL A 485 1.31 -17.65 -0.47
CA VAL A 485 0.31 -16.84 0.22
C VAL A 485 -0.44 -17.69 1.23
N VAL A 486 -0.47 -17.20 2.47
CA VAL A 486 -1.24 -17.77 3.57
C VAL A 486 -2.34 -16.78 3.94
N TYR A 487 -3.61 -17.17 3.80
CA TYR A 487 -4.74 -16.28 4.05
C TYR A 487 -5.69 -16.80 5.11
N ALA A 488 -6.29 -15.91 5.93
CA ALA A 488 -7.19 -16.32 7.01
C ALA A 488 -8.66 -16.51 6.59
N LYS A 489 -9.20 -15.57 5.80
CA LYS A 489 -10.62 -15.57 5.39
C LYS A 489 -10.77 -15.59 3.88
N ASP A 490 -11.71 -16.37 3.36
CA ASP A 490 -12.12 -16.29 1.96
C ASP A 490 -12.92 -15.00 1.69
N LYS A 491 -12.74 -14.41 0.51
CA LYS A 491 -13.63 -13.37 -0.04
C LYS A 491 -14.43 -13.95 -1.21
N GLY A 492 -15.61 -13.38 -1.47
CA GLY A 492 -16.49 -13.78 -2.57
C GLY A 492 -15.92 -13.45 -3.95
N ASP A 493 -15.10 -12.39 -4.04
CA ASP A 493 -14.46 -11.96 -5.27
C ASP A 493 -13.04 -12.54 -5.33
N LYS A 494 -12.89 -13.66 -6.05
CA LYS A 494 -11.65 -14.42 -6.15
C LYS A 494 -11.01 -14.19 -7.53
N PRO A 495 -9.67 -14.04 -7.60
CA PRO A 495 -8.99 -14.04 -8.89
C PRO A 495 -9.29 -15.34 -9.64
N PRO A 496 -9.31 -15.31 -10.99
CA PRO A 496 -9.37 -16.52 -11.79
C PRO A 496 -8.27 -17.51 -11.36
N LYS A 497 -8.59 -18.81 -11.30
CA LYS A 497 -7.67 -19.86 -10.80
C LYS A 497 -6.28 -19.77 -11.44
N PHE A 498 -6.20 -19.48 -12.73
CA PHE A 498 -4.94 -19.36 -13.48
C PHE A 498 -3.99 -18.28 -12.96
N THR A 499 -4.53 -17.21 -12.36
CA THR A 499 -3.73 -16.12 -11.80
C THR A 499 -2.83 -16.63 -10.68
N LEU A 500 -3.29 -17.63 -9.92
CA LEU A 500 -2.59 -18.17 -8.76
C LEU A 500 -2.01 -19.57 -9.01
N GLU A 501 -2.05 -20.08 -10.25
CA GLU A 501 -1.64 -21.46 -10.57
C GLU A 501 -0.19 -21.77 -10.17
N ASN A 502 0.69 -20.78 -10.28
CA ASN A 502 2.10 -20.90 -9.91
C ASN A 502 2.41 -20.49 -8.46
N LEU A 503 1.38 -20.08 -7.69
CA LEU A 503 1.52 -19.59 -6.33
C LEU A 503 1.04 -20.62 -5.33
N ILE A 504 1.83 -20.91 -4.29
CA ILE A 504 1.38 -21.79 -3.21
C ILE A 504 0.38 -21.01 -2.34
N THR A 505 -0.92 -21.24 -2.54
CA THR A 505 -1.97 -20.69 -1.68
C THR A 505 -2.34 -21.67 -0.58
N LYS A 506 -2.30 -21.24 0.68
CA LYS A 506 -2.74 -22.02 1.84
C LYS A 506 -3.75 -21.22 2.66
N LYS A 507 -4.92 -21.80 2.90
CA LYS A 507 -5.84 -21.26 3.89
C LYS A 507 -5.34 -21.57 5.30
N CYS A 508 -5.40 -20.59 6.19
CA CYS A 508 -5.09 -20.73 7.60
C CYS A 508 -6.36 -20.48 8.40
N ASP A 509 -6.85 -21.49 9.11
CA ASP A 509 -8.09 -21.41 9.91
C ASP A 509 -7.84 -20.67 11.23
N LEU A 510 -7.31 -19.46 11.13
CA LEU A 510 -7.05 -18.51 12.22
C LEU A 510 -7.72 -17.19 11.85
N THR A 511 -9.03 -17.10 12.01
CA THR A 511 -9.69 -15.78 12.06
C THR A 511 -9.31 -15.05 13.34
N GLU A 512 -9.55 -13.75 13.41
CA GLU A 512 -9.21 -12.94 14.60
C GLU A 512 -9.82 -13.48 15.91
N GLY A 513 -11.07 -13.93 15.89
CA GLY A 513 -11.70 -14.54 17.07
C GLY A 513 -11.10 -15.91 17.41
N GLU A 514 -10.83 -16.74 16.39
CA GLU A 514 -10.17 -18.03 16.57
C GLU A 514 -8.72 -17.89 17.02
N PHE A 515 -8.02 -16.84 16.59
CA PHE A 515 -6.66 -16.54 17.00
C PHE A 515 -6.58 -16.29 18.50
N TYR A 516 -7.46 -15.45 19.05
CA TYR A 516 -7.51 -15.21 20.49
C TYR A 516 -8.13 -16.34 21.31
N ASN A 517 -8.97 -17.19 20.71
CA ASN A 517 -9.54 -18.36 21.39
C ASN A 517 -8.60 -19.57 21.38
N LYS A 518 -7.74 -19.68 20.37
CA LYS A 518 -6.78 -20.77 20.21
C LYS A 518 -5.49 -20.53 20.98
N LEU A 519 -5.09 -19.26 21.13
CA LEU A 519 -4.01 -18.83 22.02
C LEU A 519 -4.49 -18.72 23.46
#